data_AF-A0A3N7CL18-F1
#
_entry.id   AF-A0A3N7CL18-F1
#
_cell.length_a   1.000
_cell.length_b   1.000
_cell.length_c   1.000
_cell.angle_alpha   90.00
_cell.angle_beta   90.00
_cell.angle_gamma   90.00
#
_symmetry.space_group_name_H-M   'P 1'
#
loop_
_entity.id
_entity.type
_entity.pdbx_description
1 polymer ?
#
loop_
_entity_poly.entity_id
_entity_poly.type
_entity_poly.pdbx_seq_one_letter_code
_entity_poly.pdbx_strand_id
1 'polypeptide(L)'
;MKKSYLFLIIVMGFSLFAQAQISDNFAQEVNALICADIETIKGLKEEKSVTTAYQSTLPLNGFKVLLKESFGDYRVSCFYKGTGNMAVMDSIATTLSKLRNKYILIDSKEHRNLLELNKNGITVARRIILVDITEKIKAEIELWAETNGTLSVTIYKYDRKLLKE
;
A
#
# COMPACT_ATOMS: atom_id res chain seq x y z
N MET A 1 -36.86 42.23 26.17
CA MET A 1 -35.59 42.05 25.42
C MET A 1 -35.44 40.57 25.07
N LYS A 2 -35.63 40.20 23.81
CA LYS A 2 -35.47 38.80 23.33
C LYS A 2 -33.98 38.53 23.15
N LYS A 3 -33.39 37.66 23.99
CA LYS A 3 -32.02 37.18 23.84
C LYS A 3 -32.01 36.06 22.80
N SER A 4 -31.27 36.28 21.71
CA SER A 4 -31.01 35.30 20.66
C SER A 4 -30.20 34.13 21.22
N TYR A 5 -30.80 32.95 21.30
CA TYR A 5 -30.09 31.69 21.40
C TYR A 5 -29.95 31.10 20.01
N LEU A 6 -28.98 31.61 19.25
CA LEU A 6 -28.56 31.00 17.99
C LEU A 6 -27.05 31.13 17.87
N PHE A 7 -26.33 30.60 18.87
CA PHE A 7 -24.87 30.62 18.90
C PHE A 7 -24.36 29.41 19.68
N LEU A 8 -24.60 28.21 19.16
CA LEU A 8 -23.79 27.02 19.40
C LEU A 8 -24.29 25.91 18.46
N ILE A 9 -23.41 24.98 18.09
CA ILE A 9 -23.61 23.90 17.11
C ILE A 9 -23.31 24.28 15.66
N ILE A 10 -22.14 24.87 15.39
CA ILE A 10 -21.39 24.59 14.14
C ILE A 10 -19.89 24.56 14.44
N VAL A 11 -19.46 23.76 15.43
CA VAL A 11 -18.03 23.42 15.59
C VAL A 11 -17.90 21.95 16.03
N MET A 12 -18.56 21.04 15.31
CA MET A 12 -18.30 19.59 15.37
C MET A 12 -18.39 18.94 13.97
N GLY A 13 -18.05 19.69 12.92
CA GLY A 13 -18.12 19.21 11.53
C GLY A 13 -16.79 19.20 10.76
N PHE A 14 -15.68 19.66 11.37
CA PHE A 14 -14.42 19.91 10.66
C PHE A 14 -13.21 19.12 11.20
N SER A 15 -13.43 17.91 11.72
CA SER A 15 -12.35 16.96 12.01
C SER A 15 -12.60 15.55 11.41
N LEU A 16 -13.46 15.47 10.38
CA LEU A 16 -13.78 14.21 9.69
C LEU A 16 -13.35 14.16 8.22
N PHE A 17 -12.61 15.16 7.73
CA PHE A 17 -12.17 15.22 6.33
C PHE A 17 -10.66 15.35 6.23
N ALA A 18 -9.97 14.22 6.38
CA ALA A 18 -8.73 13.90 5.66
C ALA A 18 -8.29 12.45 5.95
N GLN A 19 -9.22 11.49 6.04
CA GLN A 19 -8.83 10.12 5.75
C GLN A 19 -8.69 10.05 4.23
N ALA A 20 -7.47 9.89 3.73
CA ALA A 20 -7.27 9.64 2.31
C ALA A 20 -8.01 8.34 1.97
N GLN A 21 -9.20 8.49 1.41
CA GLN A 21 -10.08 7.40 1.03
C GLN A 21 -9.30 6.54 0.03
N ILE A 22 -9.06 5.29 0.41
CA ILE A 22 -8.48 4.33 -0.51
C ILE A 22 -9.47 4.16 -1.65
N SER A 23 -9.02 4.40 -2.87
CA SER A 23 -9.85 4.32 -4.07
C SER A 23 -10.58 2.98 -4.14
N ASP A 24 -11.85 2.98 -4.55
CA ASP A 24 -12.61 1.75 -4.81
C ASP A 24 -11.93 0.86 -5.86
N ASN A 25 -11.10 1.49 -6.72
CA ASN A 25 -10.32 0.87 -7.78
C ASN A 25 -8.94 0.39 -7.30
N PHE A 26 -8.57 0.58 -6.03
CA PHE A 26 -7.23 0.23 -5.52
C PHE A 26 -6.84 -1.22 -5.83
N ALA A 27 -7.78 -2.16 -5.70
CA ALA A 27 -7.55 -3.56 -6.05
C ALA A 27 -7.27 -3.76 -7.55
N GLN A 28 -8.00 -3.06 -8.42
CA GLN A 28 -7.78 -3.15 -9.86
C GLN A 28 -6.43 -2.53 -10.25
N GLU A 29 -6.08 -1.39 -9.64
CA GLU A 29 -4.80 -0.70 -9.85
C GLU A 29 -3.61 -1.56 -9.37
N VAL A 30 -3.70 -2.19 -8.19
CA VAL A 30 -2.70 -3.16 -7.71
C VAL A 30 -2.58 -4.35 -8.68
N ASN A 31 -3.71 -4.92 -9.11
CA ASN A 31 -3.67 -6.04 -10.05
C ASN A 31 -3.07 -5.63 -11.41
N ALA A 32 -3.35 -4.42 -11.90
CA ALA A 32 -2.75 -3.90 -13.13
C ALA A 32 -1.22 -3.79 -13.00
N LEU A 33 -0.72 -3.27 -11.88
CA LEU A 33 0.72 -3.19 -11.60
C LEU A 33 1.39 -4.58 -11.48
N ILE A 34 0.71 -5.56 -10.88
CA ILE A 34 1.20 -6.94 -10.81
C ILE A 34 1.34 -7.53 -12.22
N CYS A 35 0.33 -7.37 -13.06
CA CYS A 35 0.25 -8.02 -14.37
C CYS A 35 1.01 -7.29 -15.50
N ALA A 36 1.29 -5.99 -15.40
CA ALA A 36 1.89 -5.22 -16.48
C ALA A 36 3.39 -5.52 -16.70
N ASP A 37 3.90 -5.43 -17.92
CA ASP A 37 5.33 -5.59 -18.18
C ASP A 37 6.16 -4.40 -17.68
N ILE A 38 7.48 -4.60 -17.52
CA ILE A 38 8.41 -3.55 -17.07
C ILE A 38 8.32 -2.32 -17.97
N GLU A 39 8.37 -2.50 -19.29
CA GLU A 39 8.28 -1.41 -20.26
C GLU A 39 6.94 -0.66 -20.17
N THR A 40 5.85 -1.35 -19.80
CA THR A 40 4.56 -0.69 -19.56
C THR A 40 4.61 0.18 -18.32
N ILE A 41 5.24 -0.28 -17.23
CA ILE A 41 5.33 0.45 -15.95
C ILE A 41 6.34 1.60 -16.03
N LYS A 42 7.45 1.39 -16.74
CA LYS A 42 8.62 2.26 -16.79
C LYS A 42 8.28 3.60 -17.46
N GLY A 43 8.28 4.66 -16.68
CA GLY A 43 8.16 6.02 -17.18
C GLY A 43 9.49 6.77 -17.13
N LEU A 44 9.40 8.07 -16.80
CA LEU A 44 10.57 8.94 -16.76
C LEU A 44 11.52 8.55 -15.62
N LYS A 45 12.82 8.55 -15.92
CA LYS A 45 13.87 8.32 -14.92
C LYS A 45 13.84 9.43 -13.86
N GLU A 46 13.90 9.05 -12.59
CA GLU A 46 13.98 10.00 -11.47
C GLU A 46 15.45 10.41 -11.28
N GLU A 47 15.77 11.69 -11.45
CA GLU A 47 17.15 12.20 -11.57
C GLU A 47 17.98 12.17 -10.27
N LYS A 48 17.44 11.70 -9.14
CA LYS A 48 18.07 11.83 -7.80
C LYS A 48 18.14 10.53 -6.98
N SER A 49 18.57 9.42 -7.58
CA SER A 49 18.65 8.14 -6.86
C SER A 49 19.95 7.38 -7.15
N VAL A 50 20.55 6.82 -6.10
CA VAL A 50 21.74 5.92 -6.18
C VAL A 50 21.39 4.61 -6.90
N THR A 51 20.13 4.17 -6.77
CA THR A 51 19.54 3.08 -7.55
C THR A 51 18.73 3.67 -8.70
N THR A 52 18.82 3.12 -9.91
CA THR A 52 17.98 3.60 -11.02
C THR A 52 16.50 3.47 -10.66
N ALA A 53 15.79 4.59 -10.62
CA ALA A 53 14.36 4.65 -10.33
C ALA A 53 13.63 5.35 -11.47
N TYR A 54 12.42 4.88 -11.76
CA TYR A 54 11.54 5.42 -12.78
C TYR A 54 10.19 5.74 -12.17
N GLN A 55 9.64 6.89 -12.52
CA GLN A 55 8.26 7.22 -12.18
C GLN A 55 7.33 6.28 -12.96
N SER A 56 6.46 5.56 -12.26
CA SER A 56 5.50 4.66 -12.91
C SER A 56 4.53 5.45 -13.79
N THR A 57 4.26 4.93 -14.98
CA THR A 57 3.19 5.39 -15.88
C THR A 57 1.81 4.92 -15.40
N LEU A 58 1.76 3.75 -14.74
CA LEU A 58 0.54 3.19 -14.19
C LEU A 58 0.23 3.84 -12.84
N PRO A 59 -1.02 4.31 -12.63
CA PRO A 59 -1.41 4.96 -11.40
C PRO A 59 -1.68 3.94 -10.29
N LEU A 60 -1.41 4.37 -9.06
CA LEU A 60 -2.01 3.81 -7.84
C LEU A 60 -2.47 4.99 -7.01
N ASN A 61 -3.77 5.26 -7.05
CA ASN A 61 -4.35 6.48 -6.51
C ASN A 61 -4.10 6.59 -5.00
N GLY A 62 -3.59 7.75 -4.57
CA GLY A 62 -3.15 7.98 -3.19
C GLY A 62 -1.70 7.55 -2.91
N PHE A 63 -0.96 7.05 -3.90
CA PHE A 63 0.44 6.62 -3.73
C PHE A 63 1.39 7.33 -4.71
N LYS A 64 2.64 7.54 -4.28
CA LYS A 64 3.78 7.78 -5.18
C LYS A 64 4.33 6.43 -5.60
N VAL A 65 4.27 6.11 -6.89
CA VAL A 65 4.66 4.80 -7.43
C VAL A 65 5.99 4.92 -8.17
N LEU A 66 6.98 4.15 -7.74
CA LEU A 66 8.32 4.12 -8.32
C LEU A 66 8.68 2.70 -8.74
N LEU A 67 9.13 2.54 -9.98
CA LEU A 67 9.81 1.33 -10.42
C LEU A 67 11.30 1.47 -10.10
N LYS A 68 11.79 0.67 -9.17
CA LYS A 68 13.20 0.63 -8.77
C LYS A 68 13.88 -0.55 -9.45
N GLU A 69 15.02 -0.27 -10.08
CA GLU A 69 15.90 -1.25 -10.69
C GLU A 69 17.18 -1.38 -9.84
N SER A 70 17.57 -2.61 -9.53
CA SER A 70 18.79 -2.92 -8.78
C SER A 70 19.35 -4.25 -9.25
N PHE A 71 20.58 -4.26 -9.78
CA PHE A 71 21.28 -5.46 -10.25
C PHE A 71 20.46 -6.32 -11.25
N GLY A 72 19.66 -5.68 -12.10
CA GLY A 72 18.78 -6.37 -13.07
C GLY A 72 17.42 -6.80 -12.49
N ASP A 73 17.23 -6.70 -11.18
CA ASP A 73 15.94 -6.92 -10.53
C ASP A 73 15.09 -5.65 -10.51
N TYR A 74 13.77 -5.84 -10.63
CA TYR A 74 12.78 -4.78 -10.65
C TYR A 74 11.78 -4.93 -9.51
N ARG A 75 11.53 -3.83 -8.80
CA ARG A 75 10.53 -3.74 -7.74
C ARG A 75 9.71 -2.47 -7.90
N VAL A 76 8.39 -2.60 -7.87
CA VAL A 76 7.53 -1.41 -7.78
C VAL A 76 7.33 -1.08 -6.30
N SER A 77 7.83 0.08 -5.88
CA SER A 77 7.67 0.62 -4.53
C SER A 77 6.66 1.75 -4.57
N CYS A 78 5.55 1.58 -3.84
CA CYS A 78 4.51 2.59 -3.73
C CYS A 78 4.46 3.14 -2.30
N PHE A 79 4.52 4.46 -2.17
CA PHE A 79 4.52 5.17 -0.90
C PHE A 79 3.22 5.94 -0.76
N TYR A 80 2.48 5.71 0.31
CA TYR A 80 1.23 6.42 0.54
C TYR A 80 1.48 7.92 0.73
N LYS A 81 0.66 8.76 0.10
CA LYS A 81 0.78 10.22 0.15
C LYS A 81 0.16 10.84 1.40
N GLY A 82 -0.54 10.05 2.22
CA GLY A 82 -1.18 10.48 3.46
C GLY A 82 -0.60 9.81 4.70
N THR A 83 -1.29 9.99 5.83
CA THR A 83 -0.98 9.33 7.10
C THR A 83 -1.60 7.94 7.12
N GLY A 84 -0.79 6.89 7.19
CA GLY A 84 -1.31 5.54 7.33
C GLY A 84 -1.73 5.26 8.78
N ASN A 85 -2.79 4.48 8.94
CA ASN A 85 -3.26 4.02 10.24
C ASN A 85 -4.03 2.71 10.04
N MET A 86 -4.48 2.11 11.14
CA MET A 86 -5.18 0.83 11.09
C MET A 86 -6.49 0.88 10.28
N ALA A 87 -7.21 2.01 10.28
CA ALA A 87 -8.43 2.16 9.49
C ALA A 87 -8.15 2.21 7.98
N VAL A 88 -7.07 2.90 7.56
CA VAL A 88 -6.60 2.87 6.17
C VAL A 88 -6.22 1.44 5.77
N MET A 89 -5.54 0.71 6.65
CA MET A 89 -5.16 -0.68 6.38
C MET A 89 -6.37 -1.63 6.32
N ASP A 90 -7.40 -1.43 7.16
CA ASP A 90 -8.67 -2.16 7.07
C ASP A 90 -9.40 -1.89 5.76
N SER A 91 -9.41 -0.64 5.28
CA SER A 91 -9.97 -0.28 3.98
C SER A 91 -9.22 -0.96 2.83
N ILE A 92 -7.88 -0.99 2.89
CA ILE A 92 -7.04 -1.72 1.91
C ILE A 92 -7.37 -3.21 1.91
N ALA A 93 -7.39 -3.86 3.08
CA ALA A 93 -7.71 -5.28 3.20
C ALA A 93 -9.09 -5.59 2.59
N THR A 94 -10.08 -4.74 2.88
CA THR A 94 -11.43 -4.86 2.35
C THR A 94 -11.44 -4.75 0.83
N THR A 95 -10.78 -3.73 0.26
CA THR A 95 -10.76 -3.53 -1.19
C THR A 95 -10.02 -4.66 -1.91
N LEU A 96 -8.90 -5.14 -1.36
CA LEU A 96 -8.13 -6.26 -1.91
C LEU A 96 -8.86 -7.60 -1.86
N SER A 97 -9.85 -7.76 -0.98
CA SER A 97 -10.70 -8.96 -0.97
C SER A 97 -11.38 -9.22 -2.32
N LYS A 98 -11.58 -8.17 -3.14
CA LYS A 98 -12.08 -8.27 -4.52
C LYS A 98 -11.17 -9.11 -5.44
N LEU A 99 -9.91 -9.33 -5.07
CA LEU A 99 -8.94 -10.13 -5.84
C LEU A 99 -8.81 -11.58 -5.37
N ARG A 100 -9.64 -12.05 -4.44
CA ARG A 100 -9.56 -13.41 -3.87
C ARG A 100 -9.74 -14.53 -4.90
N ASN A 101 -10.31 -14.24 -6.07
CA ASN A 101 -10.40 -15.17 -7.18
C ASN A 101 -9.07 -15.37 -7.94
N LYS A 102 -8.08 -14.49 -7.73
CA LYS A 102 -6.76 -14.54 -8.39
C LYS A 102 -5.62 -14.79 -7.41
N TYR A 103 -5.76 -14.34 -6.17
CA TYR A 103 -4.71 -14.41 -5.16
C TYR A 103 -5.26 -14.85 -3.81
N ILE A 104 -4.42 -15.54 -3.05
CA ILE A 104 -4.60 -15.78 -1.63
C ILE A 104 -4.13 -14.51 -0.91
N LEU A 105 -5.00 -13.97 -0.05
CA LEU A 105 -4.72 -12.79 0.77
C LEU A 105 -4.34 -13.25 2.20
N ILE A 106 -3.12 -12.99 2.63
CA ILE A 106 -2.65 -13.29 3.99
C ILE A 106 -2.50 -11.98 4.77
N ASP A 107 -3.35 -11.75 5.76
CA ASP A 107 -3.35 -10.55 6.59
C ASP A 107 -2.83 -10.84 8.01
N SER A 108 -1.85 -10.08 8.50
CA SER A 108 -1.27 -10.27 9.83
C SER A 108 -2.26 -9.98 10.97
N LYS A 109 -3.37 -9.29 10.69
CA LYS A 109 -4.47 -9.12 11.66
C LYS A 109 -5.14 -10.46 11.97
N GLU A 110 -5.27 -11.32 10.96
CA GLU A 110 -5.91 -12.65 11.07
C GLU A 110 -4.87 -13.77 11.28
N HIS A 111 -3.65 -13.57 10.76
CA HIS A 111 -2.60 -14.57 10.67
C HIS A 111 -1.29 -14.10 11.31
N ARG A 112 -1.35 -13.59 12.54
CA ARG A 112 -0.19 -12.96 13.20
C ARG A 112 1.03 -13.89 13.33
N ASN A 113 0.81 -15.18 13.52
CA ASN A 113 1.89 -16.17 13.68
C ASN A 113 2.59 -16.54 12.37
N LEU A 114 2.01 -16.18 11.21
CA LEU A 114 2.58 -16.50 9.89
C LEU A 114 3.47 -15.39 9.35
N LEU A 115 3.39 -14.18 9.92
CA LEU A 115 4.05 -13.00 9.37
C LEU A 115 4.99 -12.36 10.39
N GLU A 116 6.27 -12.32 10.07
CA GLU A 116 7.26 -11.55 10.84
C GLU A 116 6.95 -10.05 10.73
N LEU A 117 6.70 -9.43 11.88
CA LEU A 117 6.37 -8.01 12.01
C LEU A 117 7.55 -7.16 12.49
N ASN A 118 8.69 -7.78 12.82
CA ASN A 118 9.92 -7.06 13.12
C ASN A 118 10.87 -7.21 11.93
N LYS A 119 11.22 -6.11 11.26
CA LYS A 119 12.12 -6.13 10.10
C LYS A 119 13.23 -5.13 10.32
N ASN A 120 14.48 -5.63 10.37
CA ASN A 120 15.68 -4.79 10.52
C ASN A 120 15.60 -3.79 11.69
N GLY A 121 15.04 -4.21 12.83
CA GLY A 121 14.87 -3.36 14.01
C GLY A 121 13.65 -2.43 13.98
N ILE A 122 12.84 -2.47 12.92
CA ILE A 122 11.63 -1.65 12.77
C ILE A 122 10.39 -2.53 12.90
N THR A 123 9.41 -2.06 13.68
CA THR A 123 8.13 -2.75 13.88
C THR A 123 7.11 -2.36 12.81
N VAL A 124 6.66 -3.37 12.05
CA VAL A 124 5.49 -3.33 11.17
C VAL A 124 4.24 -3.55 12.03
N ALA A 125 3.33 -2.58 12.04
CA ALA A 125 2.07 -2.67 12.77
C ALA A 125 1.10 -3.68 12.14
N ARG A 126 1.06 -3.75 10.80
CA ARG A 126 0.26 -4.72 10.05
C ARG A 126 0.84 -4.97 8.67
N ARG A 127 0.74 -6.21 8.21
CA ARG A 127 1.21 -6.65 6.90
C ARG A 127 0.12 -7.46 6.18
N ILE A 128 -0.09 -7.18 4.90
CA ILE A 128 -0.95 -7.95 4.01
C ILE A 128 -0.09 -8.45 2.84
N ILE A 129 -0.20 -9.75 2.52
CA ILE A 129 0.52 -10.38 1.41
C ILE A 129 -0.48 -10.92 0.39
N LEU A 130 -0.25 -10.63 -0.88
CA LEU A 130 -0.92 -11.27 -2.01
C LEU A 130 -0.01 -12.38 -2.55
N VAL A 131 -0.51 -13.60 -2.50
CA VAL A 131 0.18 -14.81 -2.98
C VAL A 131 -0.61 -15.39 -4.15
N ASP A 132 0.04 -15.77 -5.24
CA ASP A 132 -0.63 -16.46 -6.33
C ASP A 132 -0.89 -17.95 -6.03
N ILE A 133 -1.60 -18.63 -6.93
CA ILE A 133 -1.91 -20.06 -6.79
C ILE A 133 -0.67 -20.97 -6.80
N THR A 134 0.49 -20.43 -7.18
CA THR A 134 1.79 -21.13 -7.19
C THR A 134 2.66 -20.75 -6.00
N GLU A 135 2.05 -20.20 -4.94
CA GLU A 135 2.69 -19.83 -3.68
C GLU A 135 3.77 -18.74 -3.79
N LYS A 136 3.72 -17.95 -4.87
CA LYS A 136 4.65 -16.83 -5.10
C LYS A 136 4.04 -15.53 -4.63
N ILE A 137 4.78 -14.78 -3.82
CA ILE A 137 4.41 -13.44 -3.37
C ILE A 137 4.43 -12.50 -4.58
N LYS A 138 3.30 -11.87 -4.85
CA LYS A 138 3.16 -10.83 -5.88
C LYS A 138 3.18 -9.43 -5.32
N ALA A 139 2.63 -9.25 -4.12
CA ALA A 139 2.68 -7.96 -3.44
C ALA A 139 2.70 -8.11 -1.92
N GLU A 140 3.32 -7.14 -1.26
CA GLU A 140 3.34 -6.97 0.19
C GLU A 140 2.94 -5.54 0.52
N ILE A 141 2.06 -5.38 1.49
CA ILE A 141 1.55 -4.08 1.93
C ILE A 141 1.78 -3.99 3.42
N GLU A 142 2.45 -2.94 3.86
CA GLU A 142 2.97 -2.81 5.21
C GLU A 142 2.63 -1.45 5.78
N LEU A 143 2.02 -1.47 6.96
CA LEU A 143 1.86 -0.29 7.81
C LEU A 143 2.97 -0.30 8.85
N TRP A 144 3.89 0.65 8.76
CA TRP A 144 5.03 0.80 9.65
C TRP A 144 4.70 1.73 10.81
N ALA A 145 5.10 1.38 12.03
CA ALA A 145 4.71 2.13 13.23
C ALA A 145 5.46 3.46 13.43
N GLU A 146 6.49 3.76 12.64
CA GLU A 146 7.33 4.95 12.84
C GLU A 146 6.64 6.24 12.37
N THR A 147 6.71 7.27 13.23
CA THR A 147 6.24 8.67 13.05
C THR A 147 5.13 8.85 12.02
N ASN A 148 3.90 8.52 12.42
CA ASN A 148 2.64 8.68 11.66
C ASN A 148 2.22 7.52 10.74
N GLY A 149 2.71 6.30 10.97
CA GLY A 149 2.09 5.14 10.35
C GLY A 149 2.38 5.07 8.85
N THR A 150 3.64 4.99 8.43
CA THR A 150 3.97 4.98 7.00
C THR A 150 3.38 3.73 6.34
N LEU A 151 2.60 3.92 5.28
CA LEU A 151 2.08 2.81 4.49
C LEU A 151 2.91 2.63 3.21
N SER A 152 3.44 1.42 3.03
CA SER A 152 4.19 1.03 1.84
C SER A 152 3.53 -0.16 1.15
N VAL A 153 3.43 -0.09 -0.17
CA VAL A 153 3.07 -1.24 -1.02
C VAL A 153 4.30 -1.60 -1.84
N THR A 154 4.72 -2.85 -1.77
CA THR A 154 5.79 -3.41 -2.59
C THR A 154 5.20 -4.45 -3.52
N ILE A 155 5.36 -4.26 -4.83
CA ILE A 155 4.95 -5.25 -5.84
C ILE A 155 6.21 -5.86 -6.44
N TYR A 156 6.24 -7.18 -6.44
CA TYR A 156 7.37 -7.97 -6.92
C TYR A 156 7.09 -8.39 -8.37
N LYS A 157 7.98 -7.96 -9.27
CA LYS A 157 7.92 -8.37 -10.68
C LYS A 157 8.47 -9.78 -10.88
N TYR A 158 9.44 -10.15 -10.07
CA TYR A 158 9.98 -11.50 -10.00
C TYR A 158 9.43 -12.21 -8.78
N ASP A 159 9.19 -13.50 -8.95
CA ASP A 159 8.56 -14.34 -7.95
C ASP A 159 9.40 -14.41 -6.68
N ARG A 160 8.86 -13.85 -5.60
CA ARG A 160 9.42 -14.02 -4.27
C ARG A 160 8.73 -15.20 -3.58
N LYS A 161 9.49 -16.22 -3.19
CA LYS A 161 8.95 -17.34 -2.39
C LYS A 161 8.43 -16.81 -1.04
N LEU A 162 7.34 -17.40 -0.55
CA LEU A 162 6.74 -17.05 0.74
C LEU A 162 7.67 -17.29 1.94
N LEU A 163 8.60 -18.24 1.81
CA LEU A 163 9.61 -18.59 2.81
C LEU A 163 11.00 -18.59 2.15
N LYS A 164 12.01 -18.08 2.87
CA LYS A 164 13.40 -18.41 2.57
C LYS A 164 13.60 -19.87 2.97
N GLU A 165 13.92 -20.73 2.02
CA GLU A 165 14.71 -21.94 2.29
C GLU A 165 16.07 -21.51 2.87
#